data_AF-A0A0S3U965-F1
#
_entry.id   AF-A0A0S3U965-F1
#
_cell.length_a   1.000
_cell.length_b   1.000
_cell.length_c   1.000
_cell.angle_alpha   90.00
_cell.angle_beta   90.00
_cell.angle_gamma   90.00
#
_symmetry.space_group_name_H-M   'P 1'
#
loop_
_entity.id
_entity.type
_entity.pdbx_description
1 polymer ?
#
loop_
_entity_poly.entity_id
_entity_poly.type
_entity_poly.pdbx_seq_one_letter_code
_entity_poly.pdbx_strand_id
1 'polypeptide(L)' 'MEKRTIAQAAIEVLTEAKQPMTAAEITQAILDKGLYTFNTKDPRAMVRGAIERRCEGLDRRNSVAEKFFEKLSDGRYAIK' A
#
# COMPACT_ATOMS: atom_id res chain seq x y z
N MET A 1 0.84 14.96 15.66
CA MET A 1 0.02 14.47 14.54
C MET A 1 0.89 13.57 13.69
N GLU A 2 0.76 12.25 13.84
CA GLU A 2 1.57 11.32 13.05
C GLU A 2 1.17 11.41 11.59
N LYS A 3 2.14 11.72 10.71
CA LYS A 3 1.94 11.77 9.26
C LYS A 3 1.59 10.36 8.77
N ARG A 4 0.31 10.10 8.53
CA ARG A 4 -0.10 8.88 7.83
C ARG A 4 0.52 8.88 6.43
N THR A 5 1.33 7.87 6.15
CA THR A 5 1.88 7.64 4.81
C THR A 5 0.93 6.81 3.98
N ILE A 6 1.06 6.85 2.65
CA ILE A 6 0.27 6.01 1.73
C ILE A 6 0.41 4.52 2.10
N ALA A 7 1.59 4.10 2.55
CA ALA A 7 1.82 2.73 3.01
C ALA A 7 0.99 2.41 4.26
N GLN A 8 0.94 3.27 5.27
CA GLN A 8 0.10 3.04 6.46
C GLN A 8 -1.39 3.00 6.10
N ALA A 9 -1.84 3.89 5.22
CA ALA A 9 -3.22 3.86 4.72
C ALA A 9 -3.52 2.55 3.97
N ALA A 10 -2.57 2.05 3.17
CA ALA A 10 -2.69 0.76 2.50
C ALA A 10 -2.69 -0.42 3.50
N ILE A 11 -1.90 -0.36 4.58
CA ILE A 11 -1.91 -1.35 5.65
C ILE A 11 -3.30 -1.38 6.30
N GLU A 12 -3.84 -0.22 6.66
CA GLU A 12 -5.14 -0.10 7.32
C GLU A 12 -6.26 -0.69 6.45
N VAL A 13 -6.28 -0.35 5.15
CA VAL A 13 -7.21 -0.93 4.17
C VAL A 13 -7.09 -2.44 4.09
N LEU A 14 -5.89 -2.98 3.90
CA LEU A 14 -5.69 -4.43 3.76
C LEU A 14 -5.98 -5.18 5.07
N THR A 15 -5.69 -4.57 6.22
CA THR A 15 -5.96 -5.14 7.55
C THR A 15 -7.46 -5.26 7.77
N GLU A 16 -8.20 -4.23 7.40
CA GLU A 16 -9.65 -4.21 7.53
C GLU A 16 -10.34 -5.11 6.51
N ALA A 17 -9.87 -5.10 5.26
CA ALA A 17 -10.38 -5.96 4.20
C ALA A 17 -10.10 -7.45 4.46
N LYS A 18 -9.01 -7.77 5.18
CA LYS A 18 -8.48 -9.14 5.38
C LYS A 18 -8.36 -9.95 4.09
N GLN A 19 -8.19 -9.26 2.97
CA GLN A 19 -8.18 -9.85 1.63
C GLN A 19 -7.10 -9.19 0.77
N PRO A 20 -6.50 -9.94 -0.14
CA PRO A 20 -5.54 -9.40 -1.08
C PRO A 20 -6.21 -8.46 -2.08
N MET A 21 -5.69 -7.24 -2.19
CA MET A 21 -6.20 -6.20 -3.07
C MET A 21 -5.12 -5.70 -4.04
N THR A 22 -5.54 -5.30 -5.23
CA THR A 22 -4.68 -4.63 -6.21
C THR A 22 -4.35 -3.20 -5.75
N ALA A 23 -3.28 -2.62 -6.28
CA ALA A 23 -2.95 -1.21 -6.02
C ALA A 23 -4.10 -0.25 -6.37
N ALA A 24 -4.93 -0.60 -7.37
CA ALA A 24 -6.11 0.19 -7.73
C ALA A 24 -7.19 0.14 -6.65
N GLU A 25 -7.52 -1.05 -6.15
CA GLU A 25 -8.49 -1.24 -5.07
C GLU A 25 -8.02 -0.58 -3.77
N ILE A 26 -6.74 -0.71 -3.44
CA ILE A 26 -6.15 -0.04 -2.28
C ILE A 26 -6.26 1.48 -2.43
N THR A 27 -5.93 2.02 -3.61
CA THR A 27 -6.07 3.46 -3.89
C THR A 27 -7.51 3.93 -3.68
N GLN A 28 -8.47 3.17 -4.22
CA GLN A 28 -9.88 3.50 -4.12
C GLN A 28 -10.35 3.46 -2.65
N ALA A 29 -9.98 2.41 -1.90
CA ALA A 29 -10.34 2.28 -0.50
C ALA A 29 -9.71 3.35 0.39
N ILE A 30 -8.48 3.78 0.11
CA ILE A 30 -7.83 4.90 0.80
C ILE A 30 -8.59 6.21 0.55
N LEU A 31 -9.04 6.43 -0.69
CA LEU A 31 -9.84 7.59 -1.07
C LEU A 31 -11.23 7.56 -0.42
N ASP A 32 -11.90 6.42 -0.49
CA ASP A 32 -13.25 6.20 0.05
C ASP A 32 -13.27 6.42 1.58
N LYS A 33 -12.29 5.84 2.28
CA LYS A 33 -12.12 6.01 3.72
C LYS A 33 -11.51 7.35 4.12
N GLY A 34 -11.10 8.19 3.17
CA GLY A 34 -10.43 9.46 3.43
C GLY A 34 -9.12 9.33 4.22
N LEU A 35 -8.45 8.17 4.15
CA LEU A 35 -7.24 7.88 4.93
C LEU A 35 -6.02 8.69 4.46
N TYR A 36 -6.01 9.08 3.18
CA TYR A 36 -4.96 9.90 2.59
C TYR A 36 -5.51 10.72 1.43
N THR A 37 -5.11 11.99 1.36
CA THR A 37 -5.47 12.87 0.24
C THR A 37 -4.37 12.87 -0.80
N PHE A 38 -4.70 12.40 -2.00
CA PHE A 38 -3.77 12.43 -3.12
C PHE A 38 -3.85 13.77 -3.85
N ASN A 39 -2.76 14.55 -3.82
CA ASN A 39 -2.65 15.79 -4.59
C ASN A 39 -2.01 15.56 -5.97
N THR A 40 -2.33 14.44 -6.60
CA THR A 40 -1.75 14.02 -7.90
C THR A 40 -2.86 13.73 -8.89
N LYS A 41 -2.54 13.87 -10.19
CA LYS A 41 -3.45 13.48 -11.28
C LYS A 41 -3.63 11.96 -11.38
N ASP A 42 -2.66 11.19 -10.87
CA ASP A 42 -2.71 9.72 -10.90
C ASP A 42 -2.38 9.13 -9.51
N PRO A 43 -3.39 9.04 -8.62
CA PRO A 43 -3.22 8.49 -7.28
C PRO A 43 -2.82 7.00 -7.32
N ARG A 44 -3.25 6.25 -8.34
CA ARG A 44 -2.94 4.84 -8.50
C ARG A 44 -1.44 4.63 -8.73
N ALA A 45 -0.82 5.41 -9.62
CA ALA A 45 0.62 5.34 -9.85
C ALA A 45 1.43 5.68 -8.58
N MET A 46 0.96 6.66 -7.80
CA MET A 46 1.55 7.05 -6.52
C MET A 46 1.45 5.92 -5.47
N VAL A 47 0.26 5.32 -5.31
CA VAL A 47 0.05 4.19 -4.39
C VAL A 47 0.88 3.00 -4.80
N ARG A 48 0.86 2.64 -6.09
CA ARG A 48 1.68 1.56 -6.62
C ARG A 48 3.16 1.80 -6.33
N GLY A 49 3.70 2.98 -6.62
CA GLY A 49 5.11 3.29 -6.36
C GLY A 49 5.47 3.36 -4.87
N ALA A 50 4.51 3.71 -4.01
CA ALA A 50 4.69 3.69 -2.56
C ALA A 50 4.67 2.25 -2.01
N ILE A 51 3.72 1.42 -2.48
CA ILE A 51 3.64 0.01 -2.15
C ILE A 51 4.87 -0.71 -2.68
N GLU A 52 5.25 -0.58 -3.96
CA GLU A 52 6.42 -1.23 -4.55
C GLU A 52 7.74 -0.85 -3.85
N ARG A 53 7.87 0.39 -3.35
CA ARG A 53 9.03 0.79 -2.52
C ARG A 53 9.08 0.11 -1.15
N ARG A 54 7.94 -0.37 -0.65
CA ARG A 54 7.79 -0.98 0.68
C ARG A 54 7.37 -2.46 0.62
N CYS A 55 7.19 -2.98 -0.58
CA CYS A 55 6.85 -4.36 -0.89
C CYS A 55 8.15 -5.12 -1.14
N GLU A 56 8.19 -6.35 -0.67
CA GLU A 56 9.39 -7.17 -0.63
C GLU A 56 9.92 -7.45 -2.05
N GLY A 57 11.14 -7.00 -2.37
CA GLY A 57 11.81 -7.34 -3.63
C GLY A 57 12.67 -6.27 -4.31
N LEU A 58 12.68 -5.01 -3.85
CA LEU A 58 13.71 -4.05 -4.27
C LEU A 58 14.80 -3.93 -3.19
N ASP A 59 15.93 -4.58 -3.46
CA ASP A 59 17.17 -4.52 -2.69
C ASP A 59 17.53 -3.11 -2.21
N ARG A 60 17.87 -3.02 -0.92
CA ARG A 60 18.94 -2.16 -0.34
C ARG A 60 18.90 -2.28 1.17
N ARG A 61 19.75 -3.14 1.77
CA ARG A 61 20.36 -3.12 3.14
C ARG A 61 19.60 -2.52 4.35
N ASN A 62 18.31 -2.25 4.22
CA ASN A 62 17.48 -1.38 5.04
C ASN A 62 16.00 -1.80 4.90
N SER A 63 15.78 -3.06 4.52
CA SER A 63 14.47 -3.71 4.62
C SER A 63 14.10 -3.69 6.10
N VAL A 64 13.05 -2.94 6.46
CA VAL A 64 12.49 -3.00 7.81
C VAL A 64 12.09 -4.45 8.06
N ALA A 65 12.50 -5.01 9.20
CA ALA A 65 12.37 -6.44 9.51
C ALA A 65 10.90 -6.95 9.46
N GLU A 66 9.93 -6.05 9.49
CA GLU A 66 8.50 -6.35 9.38
C GLU A 66 8.00 -6.19 7.93
N LYS A 67 7.84 -7.34 7.25
CA LYS A 67 7.27 -7.44 5.91
C LYS A 67 5.74 -7.36 6.02
N PHE A 68 5.19 -6.14 5.98
CA PHE A 68 3.75 -5.93 6.07
C PHE A 68 2.99 -6.28 4.78
N PHE A 69 3.65 -6.33 3.62
CA PHE A 69 2.97 -6.55 2.34
C PHE A 69 3.61 -7.69 1.55
N GLU A 70 2.79 -8.65 1.13
CA GLU A 70 3.14 -9.73 0.22
C GLU A 70 2.52 -9.47 -1.16
N LYS A 71 3.33 -9.48 -2.22
CA LYS A 71 2.82 -9.39 -3.59
C LYS A 71 2.53 -10.79 -4.10
N LEU A 72 1.27 -11.03 -4.44
CA LEU A 72 0.81 -12.26 -5.06
C LEU A 72 1.14 -12.30 -6.55
N SER A 73 1.23 -13.51 -7.09
CA SER A 73 1.54 -13.81 -8.49
C SER A 73 0.57 -13.18 -9.50
N ASP A 74 -0.64 -12.84 -9.05
CA ASP A 74 -1.73 -12.23 -9.83
C ASP A 74 -1.68 -10.70 -9.86
N GLY A 75 -0.68 -10.08 -9.21
CA GLY A 75 -0.55 -8.63 -9.12
C GLY A 75 -1.36 -8.00 -7.98
N ARG A 76 -1.90 -8.80 -7.05
CA ARG A 76 -2.51 -8.33 -5.80
C ARG A 76 -1.47 -8.22 -4.68
N TYR A 77 -1.83 -7.45 -3.66
CA TYR A 77 -1.04 -7.25 -2.45
C TYR A 77 -1.86 -7.70 -1.25
N ALA A 78 -1.27 -8.56 -0.42
CA ALA A 78 -1.84 -9.02 0.85
C ALA A 78 -1.06 -8.44 2.02
N ILE A 79 -1.69 -8.37 3.19
CA ILE A 79 -0.97 -8.26 4.45
C ILE A 79 -0.50 -9.66 4.89
N LYS A 80 0.74 -9.73 5.39
CA LYS A 80 1.30 -10.93 6.01
C LYS A 80 0.78 -11.11 7.43
#